data_AF-A0AAD4PX50-F1
#
_entry.id   AF-A0AAD4PX50-F1
#
_cell.length_a   1.000
_cell.length_b   1.000
_cell.length_c   1.000
_cell.angle_alpha   90.00
_cell.angle_beta   90.00
_cell.angle_gamma   90.00
#
_symmetry.space_group_name_H-M   'P 1'
#
loop_
_entity.id
_entity.type
_entity.pdbx_description
1 polymer ?
#
loop_
_entity_poly.entity_id
_entity_poly.type
_entity_poly.pdbx_seq_one_letter_code
_entity_poly.pdbx_strand_id
1 'polypeptide(L)'
;MSYFYFPRAAAATRAALNCSLRIGARSITASACQHFQATKSNLEGSLPDFDRAAEIKYSKPPNPAWKKGDGANDAGASLGKNHVEIDPYAEGRSLFSNYKLLVSGVVPRPVAFVSTRSKDGQSVNLAPFSYFQVINHDPPLFVVSFVGSVEKAKDTLRNLVDTGECVINIISEHFLDAANATAAPVPYGVSEFGIAGLHPAACSTVQAPRVRESVFSIEGKLVEVKEFESRAQPGKKTSVLAIIEGTRFWAREDAINEDQDAISLDVLRPMSRLGGIQYGRTREIVEIGRPAT
;
A
#
# COMPACT_ATOMS: atom_id res chain seq x y z
N MET A 1 -15.75 25.35 7.22
CA MET A 1 -16.31 25.64 5.89
C MET A 1 -15.18 25.99 4.93
N SER A 2 -14.71 25.00 4.15
CA SER A 2 -13.84 25.15 2.98
C SER A 2 -13.81 23.79 2.30
N TYR A 3 -14.54 23.70 1.19
CA TYR A 3 -14.90 22.49 0.46
C TYR A 3 -13.78 22.07 -0.50
N PHE A 4 -13.41 20.77 -0.53
CA PHE A 4 -12.90 20.18 -1.77
C PHE A 4 -14.11 19.70 -2.58
N TYR A 5 -14.66 20.64 -3.34
CA TYR A 5 -15.71 20.41 -4.32
C TYR A 5 -15.06 19.74 -5.54
N PHE A 6 -15.42 18.49 -5.82
CA PHE A 6 -15.23 17.91 -7.15
C PHE A 6 -16.30 18.52 -8.08
N PRO A 7 -15.96 19.21 -9.17
CA PRO A 7 -16.98 19.64 -10.11
C PRO A 7 -17.56 18.42 -10.81
N ARG A 8 -18.89 18.26 -10.74
CA ARG A 8 -19.68 17.53 -11.73
C ARG A 8 -19.28 18.04 -13.11
N ALA A 9 -18.77 17.15 -13.97
CA ALA A 9 -18.61 17.44 -15.39
C ALA A 9 -20.01 17.71 -15.97
N ALA A 10 -20.25 18.95 -16.38
CA ALA A 10 -21.39 19.30 -17.21
C ALA A 10 -21.24 18.60 -18.57
N ALA A 11 -22.33 18.03 -19.07
CA ALA A 11 -22.40 17.43 -20.39
C ALA A 11 -22.10 18.49 -21.45
N ALA A 12 -20.94 18.39 -22.09
CA ALA A 12 -20.58 19.12 -23.30
C ALA A 12 -19.99 18.12 -24.31
N THR A 13 -20.81 17.86 -25.31
CA THR A 13 -20.56 17.47 -26.71
C THR A 13 -19.23 16.78 -27.06
N ARG A 14 -19.35 15.57 -27.63
CA ARG A 14 -18.32 14.82 -28.34
C ARG A 14 -17.46 15.71 -29.25
N ALA A 15 -16.18 15.81 -28.92
CA ALA A 15 -15.11 15.92 -29.90
C ALA A 15 -13.99 14.98 -29.46
N ALA A 16 -13.74 13.93 -30.25
CA ALA A 16 -12.59 13.06 -30.06
C ALA A 16 -11.31 13.87 -30.31
N LEU A 17 -10.75 14.46 -29.25
CA LEU A 17 -9.38 14.98 -29.30
C LEU A 17 -8.43 13.78 -29.22
N ASN A 18 -7.92 13.39 -30.39
CA ASN A 18 -6.71 12.60 -30.52
C ASN A 18 -5.55 13.36 -29.86
N CYS A 19 -5.33 13.11 -28.57
CA CYS A 19 -4.15 13.60 -27.88
C CYS A 19 -2.99 12.63 -28.15
N SER A 20 -2.32 12.80 -29.29
CA SER A 20 -0.98 12.25 -29.47
C SER A 20 0.00 13.12 -28.67
N LEU A 21 0.33 12.70 -27.45
CA LEU A 21 1.49 13.27 -26.73
C LEU A 21 2.77 12.85 -27.48
N ARG A 22 3.19 13.68 -28.44
CA ARG A 22 4.53 13.60 -29.02
C ARG A 22 5.50 14.29 -28.07
N ILE A 23 6.06 13.54 -27.14
CA ILE A 23 7.34 13.88 -26.53
C ILE A 23 8.37 13.01 -27.25
N GLY A 24 9.19 13.64 -28.11
CA GLY A 24 10.35 13.08 -28.81
C GLY A 24 10.40 11.56 -29.06
N ALA A 25 9.99 11.12 -30.25
CA ALA A 25 10.37 9.85 -30.90
C ALA A 25 10.52 8.57 -30.03
N ARG A 26 9.73 8.38 -28.97
CA ARG A 26 9.73 7.15 -28.16
C ARG A 26 8.32 6.69 -27.86
N SER A 27 7.92 5.59 -28.49
CA SER A 27 6.68 4.87 -28.20
C SER A 27 6.82 4.17 -26.84
N ILE A 28 6.25 4.75 -25.79
CA ILE A 28 5.80 3.96 -24.63
C ILE A 28 4.71 3.03 -25.19
N THR A 29 4.78 1.72 -24.92
CA THR A 29 3.68 0.81 -25.31
C THR A 29 2.38 1.37 -24.75
N ALA A 30 1.40 1.63 -25.63
CA ALA A 30 0.13 2.27 -25.28
C ALA A 30 -0.55 1.63 -24.05
N SER A 31 -0.32 0.33 -23.85
CA SER A 31 -0.79 -0.49 -22.71
C SER A 31 -0.39 0.06 -21.33
N ALA A 32 0.86 0.50 -21.12
CA ALA A 32 1.31 0.96 -19.80
C ALA A 32 0.67 2.31 -19.38
N CYS A 33 0.36 3.17 -20.36
CA CYS A 33 -0.29 4.46 -20.12
C CYS A 33 -1.82 4.33 -20.01
N GLN A 34 -2.42 3.40 -20.77
CA GLN A 34 -3.87 3.14 -20.77
C GLN A 34 -4.39 2.66 -19.41
N HIS A 35 -3.68 1.75 -18.73
CA HIS A 35 -4.12 1.24 -17.42
C HIS A 35 -4.05 2.29 -16.29
N PHE A 36 -3.23 3.32 -16.43
CA PHE A 36 -3.11 4.38 -15.44
C PHE A 36 -4.19 5.48 -15.58
N GLN A 37 -4.91 5.49 -16.71
CA GLN A 37 -5.94 6.49 -17.05
C GLN A 37 -7.36 5.91 -17.10
N ALA A 38 -7.52 4.59 -17.10
CA ALA A 38 -8.83 3.96 -17.21
C ALA A 38 -9.64 4.02 -15.89
N THR A 39 -10.94 4.30 -16.01
CA THR A 39 -11.91 4.28 -14.90
C THR A 39 -12.31 2.85 -14.57
N LYS A 40 -12.65 2.58 -13.29
CA LYS A 40 -13.03 1.24 -12.78
C LYS A 40 -14.08 0.53 -13.65
N SER A 41 -15.09 1.27 -14.12
CA SER A 41 -16.20 0.76 -14.95
C SER A 41 -15.79 0.22 -16.32
N ASN A 42 -14.70 0.72 -16.90
CA ASN A 42 -14.28 0.35 -18.25
C ASN A 42 -13.29 -0.84 -18.26
N LEU A 43 -12.81 -1.27 -17.10
CA LEU A 43 -11.77 -2.30 -16.96
C LEU A 43 -12.30 -3.67 -16.56
N GLU A 44 -13.31 -3.74 -15.68
CA GLU A 44 -13.75 -5.01 -15.09
C GLU A 44 -14.33 -5.98 -16.14
N GLY A 45 -15.04 -5.48 -17.16
CA GLY A 45 -15.68 -6.33 -18.18
C GLY A 45 -14.74 -6.99 -19.19
N SER A 46 -13.45 -6.63 -19.22
CA SER A 46 -12.47 -7.15 -20.19
C SER A 46 -11.36 -8.00 -19.55
N LEU A 47 -11.38 -8.18 -18.24
CA LEU A 47 -10.37 -8.94 -17.51
C LEU A 47 -10.85 -10.38 -17.28
N PRO A 48 -9.94 -11.37 -17.26
CA PRO A 48 -10.29 -12.72 -16.85
C PRO A 48 -10.82 -12.76 -15.42
N ASP A 49 -11.63 -13.78 -15.11
CA ASP A 49 -12.12 -14.04 -13.76
C ASP A 49 -10.98 -14.26 -12.76
N PHE A 50 -11.24 -13.96 -11.49
CA PHE A 50 -10.26 -14.16 -10.42
C PHE A 50 -10.01 -15.67 -10.19
N ASP A 51 -8.81 -16.12 -10.56
CA ASP A 51 -8.35 -17.48 -10.34
C ASP A 51 -8.03 -17.73 -8.84
N ARG A 52 -8.97 -18.36 -8.13
CA ARG A 52 -8.83 -18.76 -6.72
C ARG A 52 -7.95 -20.01 -6.54
N ALA A 53 -7.79 -20.84 -7.57
CA ALA A 53 -7.04 -22.09 -7.51
C ALA A 53 -5.54 -21.90 -7.80
N ALA A 54 -5.18 -20.73 -8.29
CA ALA A 54 -3.84 -20.20 -8.40
C ALA A 54 -2.85 -20.67 -7.31
N GLU A 55 -1.90 -21.53 -7.66
CA GLU A 55 -0.82 -21.93 -6.76
C GLU A 55 0.32 -20.89 -6.70
N ILE A 56 1.05 -20.92 -5.59
CA ILE A 56 2.35 -20.26 -5.46
C ILE A 56 3.41 -21.18 -6.07
N LYS A 57 4.26 -20.62 -6.94
CA LYS A 57 5.32 -21.34 -7.64
C LYS A 57 6.67 -20.83 -7.19
N TYR A 58 7.55 -21.76 -6.86
CA TYR A 58 8.93 -21.48 -6.50
C TYR A 58 9.84 -21.76 -7.69
N SER A 59 10.82 -20.90 -7.92
CA SER A 59 11.81 -21.07 -8.98
C SER A 59 13.23 -20.78 -8.48
N LYS A 60 14.19 -21.37 -9.18
CA LYS A 60 15.62 -21.03 -9.05
C LYS A 60 15.86 -19.56 -9.47
N PRO A 61 17.03 -18.98 -9.13
CA PRO A 61 17.43 -17.68 -9.66
C PRO A 61 17.40 -17.65 -11.19
N PRO A 62 17.17 -16.49 -11.83
CA PRO A 62 17.14 -16.37 -13.29
C PRO A 62 18.41 -16.91 -13.98
N ASN A 63 19.56 -16.78 -13.30
CA ASN A 63 20.83 -17.38 -13.72
C ASN A 63 21.46 -18.12 -12.54
N PRO A 64 21.27 -19.45 -12.42
CA PRO A 64 21.90 -20.24 -11.35
C PRO A 64 23.43 -20.32 -11.45
N ALA A 65 24.01 -19.98 -12.60
CA ALA A 65 25.45 -19.98 -12.84
C ALA A 65 26.09 -18.59 -12.64
N TRP A 66 25.32 -17.60 -12.18
CA TRP A 66 25.78 -16.23 -11.96
C TRP A 66 26.95 -16.17 -10.96
N LYS A 67 27.95 -15.36 -11.27
CA LYS A 67 29.14 -15.14 -10.44
C LYS A 67 29.31 -13.67 -10.10
N LYS A 68 30.01 -13.40 -8.99
CA LYS A 68 30.37 -12.03 -8.57
C LYS A 68 31.04 -11.30 -9.74
N GLY A 69 30.37 -10.27 -10.27
CA GLY A 69 30.84 -9.47 -11.39
C GLY A 69 30.08 -9.66 -12.72
N ASP A 70 29.22 -10.67 -12.85
CA ASP A 70 28.51 -10.96 -14.10
C ASP A 70 27.47 -9.89 -14.50
N GLY A 71 27.08 -9.01 -13.56
CA GLY A 71 26.12 -7.94 -13.84
C GLY A 71 24.68 -8.43 -13.95
N ALA A 72 23.90 -7.82 -14.85
CA ALA A 72 22.47 -8.10 -15.00
C ALA A 72 22.20 -9.38 -15.83
N ASN A 73 21.06 -10.04 -15.57
CA ASN A 73 20.64 -11.30 -16.23
C ASN A 73 19.97 -11.08 -17.61
N ASP A 74 20.23 -9.96 -18.28
CA ASP A 74 19.55 -9.54 -19.51
C ASP A 74 20.50 -9.40 -20.70
N ALA A 75 21.71 -9.96 -20.59
CA ALA A 75 22.78 -9.87 -21.60
C ALA A 75 23.10 -8.42 -22.02
N GLY A 76 22.94 -7.45 -21.11
CA GLY A 76 23.21 -6.04 -21.37
C GLY A 76 22.12 -5.31 -22.16
N ALA A 77 20.95 -5.93 -22.38
CA ALA A 77 19.84 -5.30 -23.10
C ALA A 77 19.41 -3.96 -22.47
N SER A 78 19.42 -3.86 -21.14
CA SER A 78 19.15 -2.63 -20.39
C SER A 78 20.19 -1.54 -20.62
N LEU A 79 21.45 -1.87 -20.87
CA LEU A 79 22.53 -0.90 -21.13
C LEU A 79 22.34 -0.18 -22.46
N GLY A 80 21.59 -0.76 -23.40
CA GLY A 80 21.17 -0.09 -24.63
C GLY A 80 20.09 0.99 -24.43
N LYS A 81 19.65 1.24 -23.18
CA LYS A 81 18.65 2.25 -22.85
C LYS A 81 19.27 3.37 -22.03
N ASN A 82 19.04 4.61 -22.44
CA ASN A 82 19.44 5.77 -21.66
C ASN A 82 18.39 6.08 -20.59
N HIS A 83 18.85 6.42 -19.38
CA HIS A 83 18.01 7.03 -18.36
C HIS A 83 17.48 8.39 -18.82
N VAL A 84 16.32 8.76 -18.29
CA VAL A 84 15.77 10.11 -18.40
C VAL A 84 15.84 10.72 -17.01
N GLU A 85 16.53 11.84 -16.90
CA GLU A 85 16.56 12.62 -15.68
C GLU A 85 15.20 13.30 -15.46
N ILE A 86 14.68 13.20 -14.24
CA ILE A 86 13.41 13.81 -13.84
C ILE A 86 13.65 14.58 -12.56
N ASP A 87 13.71 15.91 -12.65
CA ASP A 87 13.70 16.77 -11.48
C ASP A 87 12.27 16.86 -10.90
N PRO A 88 12.03 16.44 -9.64
CA PRO A 88 10.71 16.54 -9.02
C PRO A 88 10.23 17.98 -8.82
N TYR A 89 11.12 18.98 -8.94
CA TYR A 89 10.83 20.40 -8.77
C TYR A 89 10.94 21.22 -10.07
N ALA A 90 11.11 20.55 -11.23
CA ALA A 90 11.15 21.22 -12.52
C ALA A 90 9.93 22.13 -12.74
N GLU A 91 10.15 23.26 -13.43
CA GLU A 91 9.08 24.20 -13.77
C GLU A 91 7.93 23.50 -14.54
N GLY A 92 6.69 23.78 -14.14
CA GLY A 92 5.49 23.18 -14.74
C GLY A 92 5.17 21.74 -14.28
N ARG A 93 6.03 21.11 -13.46
CA ARG A 93 5.76 19.77 -12.92
C ARG A 93 4.83 19.83 -11.71
N SER A 94 3.71 19.12 -11.78
CA SER A 94 2.76 19.06 -10.67
C SER A 94 3.18 18.07 -9.57
N LEU A 95 2.77 18.32 -8.32
CA LEU A 95 2.89 17.36 -7.21
C LEU A 95 2.19 16.03 -7.53
N PHE A 96 1.10 16.08 -8.30
CA PHE A 96 0.37 14.90 -8.72
C PHE A 96 1.19 14.03 -9.70
N SER A 97 2.00 14.64 -10.55
CA SER A 97 2.94 13.91 -11.42
C SER A 97 4.00 13.17 -10.61
N ASN A 98 4.50 13.78 -9.53
CA ASN A 98 5.40 13.11 -8.59
C ASN A 98 4.70 11.95 -7.88
N TYR A 99 3.50 12.16 -7.36
CA TYR A 99 2.70 11.11 -6.74
C TYR A 99 2.52 9.91 -7.70
N LYS A 100 2.06 10.17 -8.92
CA LYS A 100 1.85 9.10 -9.92
C LYS A 100 3.11 8.30 -10.21
N LEU A 101 4.24 8.99 -10.39
CA LEU A 101 5.53 8.36 -10.65
C LEU A 101 6.02 7.51 -9.46
N LEU A 102 5.90 8.03 -8.24
CA LEU A 102 6.35 7.33 -7.04
C LEU A 102 5.49 6.08 -6.77
N VAL A 103 4.17 6.18 -6.87
CA VAL A 103 3.28 5.03 -6.62
C VAL A 103 3.26 4.01 -7.75
N SER A 104 3.74 4.34 -8.95
CA SER A 104 3.93 3.36 -10.03
C SER A 104 5.33 2.75 -10.05
N GLY A 105 6.36 3.53 -9.68
CA GLY A 105 7.75 3.10 -9.70
C GLY A 105 8.21 2.36 -8.45
N VAL A 106 7.60 2.64 -7.28
CA VAL A 106 7.91 1.96 -6.02
C VAL A 106 6.81 0.93 -5.75
N VAL A 107 6.96 -0.26 -6.32
CA VAL A 107 6.02 -1.38 -6.25
C VAL A 107 6.79 -2.72 -6.20
N PRO A 108 6.22 -3.80 -5.64
CA PRO A 108 4.98 -3.85 -4.88
C PRO A 108 5.13 -3.18 -3.50
N ARG A 109 4.09 -2.49 -3.02
CA ARG A 109 4.07 -1.93 -1.66
C ARG A 109 3.23 -2.82 -0.75
N PRO A 110 3.73 -3.20 0.44
CA PRO A 110 2.89 -3.82 1.44
C PRO A 110 1.82 -2.83 1.92
N VAL A 111 0.71 -3.35 2.43
CA VAL A 111 -0.41 -2.54 2.91
C VAL A 111 -0.62 -2.78 4.40
N ALA A 112 -0.46 -1.75 5.22
CA ALA A 112 -0.90 -1.78 6.60
C ALA A 112 -2.42 -1.56 6.64
N PHE A 113 -3.17 -2.58 7.06
CA PHE A 113 -4.59 -2.44 7.33
C PHE A 113 -4.78 -2.12 8.80
N VAL A 114 -4.85 -0.83 9.09
CA VAL A 114 -4.70 -0.32 10.45
C VAL A 114 -6.05 -0.15 11.10
N SER A 115 -6.25 -0.82 12.23
CA SER A 115 -7.37 -0.57 13.14
C SER A 115 -6.93 0.26 14.33
N THR A 116 -7.83 1.13 14.77
CA THR A 116 -7.65 2.00 15.94
C THR A 116 -8.95 2.10 16.71
N ARG A 117 -8.88 2.55 17.95
CA ARG A 117 -10.05 2.82 18.80
C ARG A 117 -10.00 4.28 19.26
N SER A 118 -11.14 4.95 19.28
CA SER A 118 -11.22 6.31 19.80
C SER A 118 -10.93 6.35 21.29
N LYS A 119 -10.44 7.50 21.79
CA LYS A 119 -10.05 7.69 23.19
C LYS A 119 -11.20 7.48 24.19
N ASP A 120 -12.43 7.81 23.81
CA ASP A 120 -13.65 7.56 24.58
C ASP A 120 -14.14 6.10 24.51
N GLY A 121 -13.47 5.28 23.70
CA GLY A 121 -13.78 3.88 23.47
C GLY A 121 -15.06 3.60 22.68
N GLN A 122 -15.73 4.63 22.14
CA GLN A 122 -17.05 4.54 21.49
C GLN A 122 -16.99 4.09 20.03
N SER A 123 -15.87 4.28 19.35
CA SER A 123 -15.72 3.96 17.94
C SER A 123 -14.42 3.21 17.67
N VAL A 124 -14.46 2.36 16.65
CA VAL A 124 -13.29 1.67 16.11
C VAL A 124 -13.23 1.94 14.62
N ASN A 125 -12.05 2.34 14.15
CA ASN A 125 -11.81 2.62 12.74
C ASN A 125 -10.93 1.55 12.12
N LEU A 126 -11.04 1.38 10.80
CA LEU A 126 -10.24 0.41 10.03
C LEU A 126 -9.96 0.93 8.62
N ALA A 127 -8.69 1.15 8.27
CA ALA A 127 -8.33 1.71 6.95
C ALA A 127 -6.99 1.17 6.39
N PRO A 128 -6.85 1.06 5.06
CA PRO A 128 -5.62 0.59 4.42
C PRO A 128 -4.64 1.74 4.10
N PHE A 129 -3.35 1.50 4.36
CA PHE A 129 -2.24 2.43 4.11
C PHE A 129 -1.08 1.71 3.42
N SER A 130 -0.73 2.10 2.19
CA SER A 130 0.37 1.48 1.45
C SER A 130 1.72 2.17 1.62
N TYR A 131 1.81 3.24 2.41
CA TYR A 131 3.09 3.83 2.80
C TYR A 131 3.52 3.19 4.12
N PHE A 132 3.84 1.89 4.03
CA PHE A 132 4.08 0.99 5.15
C PHE A 132 5.37 0.20 4.92
N GLN A 133 6.17 -0.01 5.97
CA GLN A 133 7.36 -0.87 5.95
C GLN A 133 7.79 -1.32 7.36
N VAL A 134 8.50 -2.44 7.46
CA VAL A 134 9.27 -2.86 8.65
C VAL A 134 10.62 -2.16 8.66
N ILE A 135 11.02 -1.57 9.78
CA ILE A 135 12.29 -0.79 9.86
C ILE A 135 13.30 -1.34 10.88
N ASN A 136 12.87 -2.18 11.82
CA ASN A 136 13.76 -2.81 12.80
C ASN A 136 13.16 -4.13 13.32
N HIS A 137 14.01 -5.02 13.84
CA HIS A 137 13.58 -6.27 14.47
C HIS A 137 13.81 -6.31 15.99
N ASP A 138 14.70 -5.47 16.55
CA ASP A 138 14.90 -5.35 18.01
C ASP A 138 15.11 -3.88 18.45
N PRO A 139 14.07 -3.18 18.97
CA PRO A 139 12.69 -3.67 19.07
C PRO A 139 12.02 -3.80 17.68
N PRO A 140 10.94 -4.58 17.52
CA PRO A 140 10.20 -4.66 16.26
C PRO A 140 9.54 -3.32 15.94
N LEU A 141 10.03 -2.63 14.91
CA LEU A 141 9.54 -1.30 14.54
C LEU A 141 8.98 -1.28 13.12
N PHE A 142 7.89 -0.54 12.98
CA PHE A 142 7.15 -0.35 11.74
C PHE A 142 6.95 1.14 11.48
N VAL A 143 6.84 1.49 10.20
CA VAL A 143 6.46 2.85 9.80
C VAL A 143 5.15 2.84 9.02
N VAL A 144 4.27 3.79 9.32
CA VAL A 144 3.08 4.08 8.52
C VAL A 144 3.02 5.58 8.27
N SER A 145 2.89 6.00 7.02
CA SER A 145 2.72 7.40 6.65
C SER A 145 1.29 7.73 6.26
N PHE A 146 0.75 8.78 6.88
CA PHE A 146 -0.59 9.30 6.69
C PHE A 146 -0.52 10.60 5.89
N VAL A 147 -1.34 10.74 4.84
CA VAL A 147 -1.45 12.01 4.09
C VAL A 147 -2.26 13.01 4.91
N GLY A 148 -1.74 14.22 5.09
CA GLY A 148 -2.37 15.29 5.86
C GLY A 148 -1.47 15.82 6.97
N SER A 149 -2.09 16.23 8.08
CA SER A 149 -1.43 16.74 9.28
C SER A 149 -2.12 16.16 10.53
N VAL A 150 -1.47 16.30 11.68
CA VAL A 150 -2.07 15.95 12.98
C VAL A 150 -3.29 16.83 13.27
N GLU A 151 -3.18 18.15 12.99
CA GLU A 151 -4.28 19.12 13.20
C GLU A 151 -5.55 18.76 12.40
N LYS A 152 -5.38 18.23 11.18
CA LYS A 152 -6.48 17.85 10.27
C LYS A 152 -6.47 16.35 9.99
N ALA A 153 -6.15 15.58 11.03
CA ALA A 153 -6.03 14.14 10.94
C ALA A 153 -7.37 13.48 10.61
N LYS A 154 -7.29 12.48 9.72
CA LYS A 154 -8.32 11.44 9.58
C LYS A 154 -8.33 10.55 10.82
N ASP A 155 -9.41 9.80 10.97
CA ASP A 155 -9.75 9.04 12.17
C ASP A 155 -8.62 8.12 12.65
N THR A 156 -7.98 7.35 11.77
CA THR A 156 -6.86 6.47 12.14
C THR A 156 -5.70 7.23 12.77
N LEU A 157 -5.23 8.33 12.14
CA LEU A 157 -4.12 9.12 12.67
C LEU A 157 -4.52 9.83 13.97
N ARG A 158 -5.76 10.36 14.04
CA ARG A 158 -6.28 11.00 15.24
C ARG A 158 -6.27 10.03 16.42
N ASN A 159 -6.90 8.87 16.25
CA ASN A 159 -6.97 7.84 17.28
C ASN A 159 -5.58 7.35 17.68
N LEU A 160 -4.67 7.15 16.73
CA LEU A 160 -3.30 6.74 17.00
C LEU A 160 -2.54 7.76 17.86
N VAL A 161 -2.67 9.05 17.57
CA VAL A 161 -2.05 10.12 18.36
C VAL A 161 -2.71 10.26 19.74
N ASP A 162 -4.03 10.15 19.82
CA ASP A 162 -4.79 10.34 21.06
C ASP A 162 -4.63 9.18 22.06
N THR A 163 -4.46 7.97 21.56
CA THR A 163 -4.41 6.73 22.36
C THR A 163 -3.02 6.10 22.43
N GLY A 164 -2.16 6.37 21.45
CA GLY A 164 -0.87 5.70 21.30
C GLY A 164 -0.99 4.24 20.85
N GLU A 165 -2.16 3.78 20.41
CA GLU A 165 -2.43 2.37 20.15
C GLU A 165 -3.04 2.11 18.76
N CYS A 166 -2.62 1.03 18.13
CA CYS A 166 -3.23 0.52 16.90
C CYS A 166 -2.98 -0.98 16.74
N VAL A 167 -3.61 -1.58 15.72
CA VAL A 167 -3.23 -2.90 15.22
C VAL A 167 -2.98 -2.80 13.72
N ILE A 168 -1.86 -3.34 13.25
CA ILE A 168 -1.54 -3.49 11.83
C ILE A 168 -1.92 -4.90 11.40
N ASN A 169 -2.86 -5.02 10.45
CA ASN A 169 -3.30 -6.31 9.90
C ASN A 169 -2.77 -6.45 8.47
N ILE A 170 -2.34 -7.65 8.08
CA ILE A 170 -1.91 -7.93 6.70
C ILE A 170 -3.11 -8.36 5.87
N ILE A 171 -3.36 -7.66 4.75
CA ILE A 171 -4.46 -8.00 3.85
C ILE A 171 -4.13 -9.28 3.08
N SER A 172 -5.03 -10.25 3.14
CA SER A 172 -4.97 -11.49 2.37
C SER A 172 -6.02 -11.51 1.25
N GLU A 173 -5.80 -12.34 0.23
CA GLU A 173 -6.68 -12.47 -0.94
C GLU A 173 -8.17 -12.65 -0.59
N HIS A 174 -8.50 -13.44 0.44
CA HIS A 174 -9.88 -13.81 0.76
C HIS A 174 -10.75 -12.65 1.26
N PHE A 175 -10.15 -11.53 1.68
CA PHE A 175 -10.87 -10.36 2.17
C PHE A 175 -10.43 -9.04 1.51
N LEU A 176 -9.81 -9.12 0.33
CA LEU A 176 -9.34 -7.95 -0.41
C LEU A 176 -10.45 -6.93 -0.70
N ASP A 177 -11.61 -7.39 -1.16
CA ASP A 177 -12.74 -6.51 -1.52
C ASP A 177 -13.28 -5.77 -0.29
N ALA A 178 -13.39 -6.49 0.84
CA ALA A 178 -13.78 -5.95 2.13
C ALA A 178 -12.78 -4.88 2.61
N ALA A 179 -11.47 -5.17 2.52
CA ALA A 179 -10.42 -4.21 2.88
C ALA A 179 -10.40 -2.98 1.95
N ASN A 180 -10.69 -3.17 0.66
CA ASN A 180 -10.80 -2.06 -0.29
C ASN A 180 -12.03 -1.19 -0.02
N ALA A 181 -13.15 -1.76 0.45
CA ALA A 181 -14.35 -1.01 0.79
C ALA A 181 -14.11 0.03 1.90
N THR A 182 -13.21 -0.24 2.85
CA THR A 182 -12.91 0.71 3.93
C THR A 182 -12.08 1.92 3.51
N ALA A 183 -11.57 1.96 2.28
CA ALA A 183 -10.91 3.15 1.74
C ALA A 183 -11.90 4.28 1.41
N ALA A 184 -13.21 4.00 1.43
CA ALA A 184 -14.25 5.00 1.22
C ALA A 184 -14.31 6.02 2.38
N PRO A 185 -14.54 7.31 2.11
CA PRO A 185 -14.72 8.29 3.18
C PRO A 185 -16.03 8.03 3.92
N VAL A 186 -15.94 7.91 5.24
CA VAL A 186 -17.09 7.73 6.14
C VAL A 186 -17.11 8.85 7.19
N PRO A 187 -18.28 9.19 7.75
CA PRO A 187 -18.35 10.11 8.89
C PRO A 187 -17.60 9.56 10.11
N TYR A 188 -16.98 10.46 10.88
CA TYR A 188 -16.34 10.08 12.13
C TYR A 188 -17.32 9.36 13.07
N GLY A 189 -16.85 8.26 13.68
CA GLY A 189 -17.65 7.41 14.58
C GLY A 189 -18.38 6.27 13.89
N VAL A 190 -18.49 6.27 12.55
CA VAL A 190 -19.00 5.11 11.80
C VAL A 190 -17.86 4.11 11.61
N SER A 191 -18.02 2.90 12.14
CA SER A 191 -16.98 1.87 12.03
C SER A 191 -16.94 1.23 10.66
N GLU A 192 -15.76 1.23 10.02
CA GLU A 192 -15.56 0.57 8.74
C GLU A 192 -15.58 -0.97 8.83
N PHE A 193 -15.45 -1.56 10.03
CA PHE A 193 -15.65 -3.01 10.23
C PHE A 193 -17.04 -3.46 9.73
N GLY A 194 -18.08 -2.71 10.10
CA GLY A 194 -19.45 -3.01 9.67
C GLY A 194 -19.66 -2.83 8.17
N ILE A 195 -19.00 -1.83 7.57
CA ILE A 195 -19.06 -1.57 6.12
C ILE A 195 -18.37 -2.69 5.33
N ALA A 196 -17.25 -3.18 5.84
CA ALA A 196 -16.47 -4.26 5.24
C ALA A 196 -17.07 -5.65 5.49
N GLY A 197 -17.97 -5.80 6.47
CA GLY A 197 -18.41 -7.10 6.95
C GLY A 197 -17.30 -7.91 7.65
N LEU A 198 -16.29 -7.22 8.19
CA LEU A 198 -15.16 -7.85 8.89
C LEU A 198 -15.41 -7.87 10.40
N HIS A 199 -14.83 -8.86 11.07
CA HIS A 199 -15.09 -9.10 12.49
C HIS A 199 -13.93 -8.60 13.37
N PRO A 200 -14.19 -7.70 14.33
CA PRO A 200 -13.17 -7.33 15.31
C PRO A 200 -12.87 -8.50 16.24
N ALA A 201 -11.60 -8.65 16.61
CA ALA A 201 -11.14 -9.58 17.64
C ALA A 201 -10.28 -8.84 18.67
N ALA A 202 -10.35 -9.28 19.93
CA ALA A 202 -9.62 -8.65 21.03
C ALA A 202 -8.11 -8.88 20.93
N CYS A 203 -7.39 -7.98 21.60
CA CYS A 203 -5.94 -7.88 21.66
C CYS A 203 -5.46 -7.93 23.12
N SER A 204 -4.17 -8.21 23.33
CA SER A 204 -3.60 -8.50 24.66
C SER A 204 -2.89 -7.30 25.29
N THR A 205 -2.29 -6.43 24.48
CA THR A 205 -1.46 -5.30 24.91
C THR A 205 -1.99 -3.93 24.46
N VAL A 206 -3.00 -3.90 23.58
CA VAL A 206 -3.71 -2.68 23.13
C VAL A 206 -5.23 -2.85 23.11
N GLN A 207 -5.95 -1.73 23.12
CA GLN A 207 -7.43 -1.68 23.11
C GLN A 207 -8.04 -1.66 21.70
N ALA A 208 -7.25 -1.35 20.67
CA ALA A 208 -7.68 -1.44 19.29
C ALA A 208 -7.88 -2.93 18.90
N PRO A 209 -8.98 -3.29 18.22
CA PRO A 209 -9.21 -4.67 17.83
C PRO A 209 -8.36 -5.06 16.62
N ARG A 210 -7.93 -6.32 16.54
CA ARG A 210 -7.41 -6.90 15.30
C ARG A 210 -8.56 -7.35 14.39
N VAL A 211 -8.27 -7.57 13.11
CA VAL A 211 -9.22 -8.16 12.15
C VAL A 211 -9.18 -9.68 12.31
N ARG A 212 -10.30 -10.31 12.64
CA ARG A 212 -10.37 -11.76 12.90
C ARG A 212 -10.01 -12.59 11.68
N GLU A 213 -10.33 -12.10 10.48
CA GLU A 213 -10.05 -12.74 9.19
C GLU A 213 -8.57 -12.65 8.78
N SER A 214 -7.79 -11.75 9.42
CA SER A 214 -6.39 -11.55 9.12
C SER A 214 -5.57 -12.79 9.46
N VAL A 215 -4.63 -13.15 8.58
CA VAL A 215 -3.70 -14.27 8.84
C VAL A 215 -2.58 -13.85 9.77
N PHE A 216 -2.15 -12.59 9.69
CA PHE A 216 -1.10 -12.03 10.53
C PHE A 216 -1.45 -10.61 10.97
N SER A 217 -1.35 -10.34 12.27
CA SER A 217 -1.63 -9.03 12.86
C SER A 217 -0.61 -8.65 13.93
N ILE A 218 -0.34 -7.36 14.05
CA ILE A 218 0.65 -6.79 14.97
C ILE A 218 -0.05 -5.76 15.86
N GLU A 219 -0.04 -5.99 17.17
CA GLU A 219 -0.43 -4.96 18.14
C GLU A 219 0.69 -3.92 18.26
N GLY A 220 0.34 -2.65 18.06
CA GLY A 220 1.30 -1.57 17.91
C GLY A 220 1.11 -0.46 18.93
N LYS A 221 2.21 -0.01 19.55
CA LYS A 221 2.26 1.22 20.34
C LYS A 221 3.02 2.32 19.61
N LEU A 222 2.49 3.54 19.64
CA LEU A 222 3.12 4.69 18.99
C LEU A 222 4.41 5.07 19.74
N VAL A 223 5.52 5.12 19.01
CA VAL A 223 6.81 5.61 19.53
C VAL A 223 6.91 7.12 19.33
N GLU A 224 6.76 7.56 18.08
CA GLU A 224 6.79 8.98 17.73
C GLU A 224 6.06 9.27 16.42
N VAL A 225 5.75 10.55 16.20
CA VAL A 225 5.26 11.06 14.92
C VAL A 225 6.14 12.20 14.42
N LYS A 226 6.32 12.26 13.10
CA LYS A 226 7.01 13.35 12.41
C LYS A 226 6.16 13.90 11.28
N GLU A 227 5.85 15.19 11.33
CA GLU A 227 5.18 15.87 10.23
C GLU A 227 6.17 16.40 9.19
N PHE A 228 5.80 16.30 7.92
CA PHE A 228 6.55 16.85 6.80
C PHE A 228 5.79 17.99 6.12
N GLU A 229 6.55 18.95 5.59
CA GLU A 229 6.03 20.13 4.91
C GLU A 229 6.20 20.05 3.39
N SER A 230 5.29 20.70 2.68
CA SER A 230 5.41 20.88 1.24
C SER A 230 6.55 21.84 0.91
N ARG A 231 7.47 21.41 0.05
CA ARG A 231 8.44 22.33 -0.57
C ARG A 231 7.80 23.29 -1.57
N ALA A 232 6.71 22.88 -2.21
CA ALA A 232 5.98 23.73 -3.17
C ALA A 232 5.03 24.72 -2.48
N GLN A 233 4.63 24.44 -1.23
CA GLN A 233 3.76 25.29 -0.41
C GLN A 233 4.32 25.35 1.02
N PRO A 234 5.39 26.14 1.28
CA PRO A 234 6.00 26.24 2.60
C PRO A 234 4.98 26.50 3.72
N GLY A 235 5.17 25.85 4.88
CA GLY A 235 4.22 25.90 6.00
C GLY A 235 3.01 24.97 5.89
N LYS A 236 2.74 24.37 4.71
CA LYS A 236 1.68 23.37 4.56
C LYS A 236 2.21 21.98 4.91
N LYS A 237 1.70 21.40 6.00
CA LYS A 237 1.90 19.98 6.33
C LYS A 237 1.25 19.08 5.27
N THR A 238 1.98 18.05 4.82
CA THR A 238 1.54 17.15 3.73
C THR A 238 1.45 15.69 4.14
N SER A 239 2.24 15.29 5.13
CA SER A 239 2.19 13.94 5.66
C SER A 239 2.68 13.87 7.10
N VAL A 240 2.25 12.82 7.79
CA VAL A 240 2.70 12.46 9.12
C VAL A 240 3.25 11.03 9.05
N LEU A 241 4.52 10.86 9.38
CA LEU A 241 5.15 9.56 9.57
C LEU A 241 4.94 9.15 11.01
N ALA A 242 4.39 7.96 11.25
CA ALA A 242 4.33 7.34 12.57
C ALA A 242 5.32 6.18 12.64
N ILE A 243 6.10 6.13 13.72
CA ILE A 243 6.91 4.95 14.09
C ILE A 243 6.15 4.20 15.17
N ILE A 244 5.94 2.90 14.95
CA ILE A 244 5.10 2.03 15.77
C ILE A 244 5.93 0.83 16.22
N GLU A 245 5.98 0.59 17.53
CA GLU A 245 6.59 -0.59 18.12
C GLU A 245 5.59 -1.75 18.21
N GLY A 246 5.95 -2.90 17.67
CA GLY A 246 5.18 -4.14 17.78
C GLY A 246 5.31 -4.74 19.18
N THR A 247 4.19 -4.86 19.89
CA THR A 247 4.13 -5.35 21.29
C THR A 247 3.56 -6.77 21.42
N ARG A 248 2.83 -7.23 20.39
CA ARG A 248 2.33 -8.61 20.28
C ARG A 248 2.09 -8.96 18.81
N PHE A 249 2.34 -10.21 18.44
CA PHE A 249 2.00 -10.74 17.12
C PHE A 249 0.91 -11.80 17.24
N TRP A 250 0.01 -11.82 16.27
CA TRP A 250 -1.03 -12.82 16.10
C TRP A 250 -0.84 -13.47 14.74
N ALA A 251 -0.68 -14.78 14.72
CA ALA A 251 -0.65 -15.57 13.49
C ALA A 251 -1.72 -16.65 13.57
N ARG A 252 -2.32 -17.00 12.43
CA ARG A 252 -3.19 -18.19 12.36
C ARG A 252 -2.36 -19.46 12.54
N GLU A 253 -2.92 -20.42 13.27
CA GLU A 253 -2.29 -21.71 13.57
C GLU A 253 -1.95 -22.52 12.32
N ASP A 254 -2.72 -22.39 11.23
CA ASP A 254 -2.48 -23.06 9.96
C ASP A 254 -1.42 -22.35 9.09
N ALA A 255 -1.00 -21.15 9.47
CA ALA A 255 -0.03 -20.35 8.74
C ALA A 255 1.35 -20.29 9.41
N ILE A 256 1.42 -20.35 10.75
CA ILE A 256 2.67 -20.26 11.51
C ILE A 256 3.33 -21.64 11.63
N ASN A 257 4.65 -21.72 11.50
CA ASN A 257 5.41 -22.94 11.77
C ASN A 257 5.55 -23.23 13.28
N GLU A 258 6.07 -24.42 13.61
CA GLU A 258 6.26 -24.88 14.99
C GLU A 258 7.17 -23.96 15.82
N ASP A 259 8.24 -23.44 15.20
CA ASP A 259 9.20 -22.54 15.83
C ASP A 259 8.70 -21.09 15.99
N GLN A 260 7.54 -20.77 15.41
CA GLN A 260 6.90 -19.45 15.43
C GLN A 260 7.73 -18.31 14.81
N ASP A 261 8.57 -18.62 13.82
CA ASP A 261 9.45 -17.66 13.15
C ASP A 261 9.19 -17.52 11.64
N ALA A 262 8.27 -18.32 11.08
CA ALA A 262 7.94 -18.29 9.66
C ALA A 262 6.42 -18.42 9.41
N ILE A 263 5.91 -17.59 8.49
CA ILE A 263 4.52 -17.61 8.03
C ILE A 263 4.44 -18.21 6.62
N SER A 264 3.60 -19.22 6.45
CA SER A 264 3.28 -19.85 5.17
C SER A 264 2.60 -18.87 4.23
N LEU A 265 3.20 -18.65 3.06
CA LEU A 265 2.62 -17.80 2.01
C LEU A 265 1.40 -18.43 1.35
N ASP A 266 1.28 -19.76 1.37
CA ASP A 266 0.11 -20.48 0.84
C ASP A 266 -1.16 -20.14 1.60
N VAL A 267 -1.03 -19.83 2.89
CA VAL A 267 -2.14 -19.39 3.75
C VAL A 267 -2.21 -17.86 3.82
N LEU A 268 -1.08 -17.16 3.98
CA LEU A 268 -1.07 -15.69 4.11
C LEU A 268 -1.62 -14.98 2.87
N ARG A 269 -1.30 -15.47 1.66
CA ARG A 269 -1.74 -14.90 0.38
C ARG A 269 -1.78 -13.37 0.39
N PRO A 270 -0.66 -12.68 0.71
CA PRO A 270 -0.68 -11.26 1.01
C PRO A 270 -0.93 -10.42 -0.25
N MET A 271 -1.71 -9.36 -0.09
CA MET A 271 -2.00 -8.40 -1.15
C MET A 271 -1.08 -7.19 -1.05
N SER A 272 -0.51 -6.81 -2.19
CA SER A 272 0.30 -5.60 -2.34
C SER A 272 -0.45 -4.52 -3.11
N ARG A 273 -0.11 -3.25 -2.87
CA ARG A 273 -0.57 -2.13 -3.70
C ARG A 273 0.44 -1.84 -4.80
N LEU A 274 -0.05 -1.69 -6.03
CA LEU A 274 0.73 -1.32 -7.21
C LEU A 274 0.44 0.13 -7.62
N GLY A 275 0.51 0.43 -8.92
CA GLY A 275 0.14 1.72 -9.50
C GLY A 275 -1.37 1.92 -9.56
N GLY A 276 -1.83 3.14 -9.23
CA GLY A 276 -3.25 3.50 -9.33
C GLY A 276 -4.17 2.61 -8.47
N ILE A 277 -5.11 1.92 -9.12
CA ILE A 277 -6.10 1.04 -8.47
C ILE A 277 -5.67 -0.43 -8.41
N GLN A 278 -4.48 -0.76 -8.91
CA GLN A 278 -4.04 -2.15 -9.06
C GLN A 278 -3.53 -2.73 -7.74
N TYR A 279 -3.84 -4.00 -7.53
CA TYR A 279 -3.29 -4.83 -6.46
C TYR A 279 -2.46 -5.98 -7.07
N GLY A 280 -1.40 -6.38 -6.37
CA GLY A 280 -0.54 -7.49 -6.78
C GLY A 280 -0.70 -8.69 -5.85
N ARG A 281 -0.80 -9.87 -6.44
CA ARG A 281 -0.76 -11.17 -5.75
C ARG A 281 0.68 -11.68 -5.71
N THR A 282 1.10 -12.27 -4.59
CA THR A 282 2.41 -12.94 -4.50
C THR A 282 2.25 -14.40 -4.95
N ARG A 283 2.56 -14.69 -6.22
CA ARG A 283 2.38 -16.03 -6.83
C ARG A 283 3.66 -16.69 -7.29
N GLU A 284 4.66 -15.92 -7.69
CA GLU A 284 5.92 -16.43 -8.23
C GLU A 284 7.05 -15.99 -7.30
N ILE A 285 7.78 -16.96 -6.76
CA ILE A 285 8.80 -16.75 -5.75
C ILE A 285 10.11 -17.28 -6.30
N VAL A 286 11.11 -16.41 -6.34
CA VAL A 286 12.48 -16.79 -6.67
C VAL A 286 13.25 -16.97 -5.38
N GLU A 287 13.78 -18.17 -5.16
CA GLU A 287 14.65 -18.44 -4.01
C GLU A 287 16.11 -18.25 -4.40
N ILE A 288 16.80 -17.37 -3.67
CA ILE A 288 18.21 -17.08 -3.86
C ILE A 288 18.92 -17.02 -2.50
N GLY A 289 19.94 -17.85 -2.34
CA GLY A 289 20.77 -17.85 -1.13
C GLY A 289 21.55 -16.54 -1.02
N ARG A 290 21.69 -16.01 0.19
CA ARG A 290 22.58 -14.87 0.44
C ARG A 290 24.02 -15.29 0.17
N PRO A 291 24.82 -14.53 -0.59
CA PRO A 291 26.23 -14.85 -0.78
C PRO A 291 26.95 -14.91 0.57
N ALA A 292 27.69 -15.98 0.81
CA ALA A 292 28.62 -16.02 1.94
C ALA A 292 29.73 -14.97 1.74
N THR A 293 30.15 -14.35 2.83
CA THR A 293 31.34 -13.48 2.90
C THR A 293 32.58 -14.25 2.50
#